data_AF-A0A966PV31-F1
#
_entry.id   AF-A0A966PV31-F1
#
_cell.length_a   1.000
_cell.length_b   1.000
_cell.length_c   1.000
_cell.angle_alpha   90.00
_cell.angle_beta   90.00
_cell.angle_gamma   90.00
#
_symmetry.space_group_name_H-M   'P 1'
#
loop_
_entity.id
_entity.type
_entity.pdbx_description
1 polymer ?
#
loop_
_entity_poly.entity_id
_entity_poly.type
_entity_poly.pdbx_seq_one_letter_code
_entity_poly.pdbx_strand_id
1 'polypeptide(L)'
;ALHVASRVDVPEASWSNILTKQRCKLLLSAGGGAIAGTSSGGSGSGAIAGIGDGDSGDDSSDDFVDLILDRAERVKLGDRPGEWVDEVARAAEQVLQRCAKRGSTSWLDERAILSAGMLLHRAGEVRGQQDVERAWSRLLGSRVAETASARVDGEINSVGREAVEKYSGVRQIAWVESQLVAQRHDGVIEICPRGIVAGWLGANFECHRLVASTEHLISFAVRWHGEKPALLWEVEGPAGACVAASAIDREFFSSEMRGETLLAGFTAEQSALVK
;
A
#
# COMPACT_ATOMS: atom_id res chain seq x y z
N ALA A 1 -22.26 -6.51 12.08
CA ALA A 1 -21.79 -5.45 11.17
C ALA A 1 -21.47 -6.11 9.84
N LEU A 2 -21.97 -5.60 8.71
CA LEU A 2 -21.52 -6.06 7.41
C LEU A 2 -19.99 -5.90 7.39
N HIS A 3 -19.24 -7.01 7.28
CA HIS A 3 -17.81 -6.96 7.00
C HIS A 3 -17.67 -6.40 5.57
N VAL A 4 -17.68 -5.08 5.44
CA VAL A 4 -17.49 -4.41 4.16
C VAL A 4 -16.04 -4.67 3.76
N ALA A 5 -15.84 -5.43 2.69
CA ALA A 5 -14.53 -5.64 2.07
C ALA A 5 -13.89 -4.29 1.68
N SER A 6 -12.56 -4.26 1.52
CA SER A 6 -11.88 -3.04 1.06
C SER A 6 -12.49 -2.54 -0.26
N ARG A 7 -12.83 -1.24 -0.29
CA ARG A 7 -13.51 -0.56 -1.40
C ARG A 7 -13.03 0.88 -1.49
N VAL A 8 -12.88 1.37 -2.71
CA VAL A 8 -12.47 2.75 -3.00
C VAL A 8 -13.39 3.29 -4.07
N ASP A 9 -14.14 4.32 -3.72
CA ASP A 9 -15.07 5.02 -4.61
C ASP A 9 -14.58 6.47 -4.75
N VAL A 10 -13.70 6.70 -5.72
CA VAL A 10 -13.12 8.02 -6.01
C VAL A 10 -13.65 8.62 -7.32
N PRO A 11 -13.65 9.96 -7.48
CA PRO A 11 -14.23 10.63 -8.66
C PRO A 11 -13.43 10.34 -9.93
N GLU A 12 -12.14 10.05 -9.82
CA GLU A 12 -11.34 9.57 -10.92
C GLU A 12 -11.73 8.13 -11.26
N ALA A 13 -12.69 7.99 -12.18
CA ALA A 13 -13.26 6.71 -12.57
C ALA A 13 -12.20 5.68 -13.00
N SER A 14 -11.03 6.11 -13.49
CA SER A 14 -9.93 5.22 -13.82
C SER A 14 -9.42 4.45 -12.60
N TRP A 15 -9.29 5.08 -11.43
CA TRP A 15 -8.76 4.45 -10.21
C TRP A 15 -9.74 3.43 -9.63
N SER A 16 -11.01 3.81 -9.51
CA SER A 16 -12.08 2.90 -9.07
C SER A 16 -12.20 1.69 -10.02
N ASN A 17 -12.07 1.91 -11.34
CA ASN A 17 -12.07 0.85 -12.35
C ASN A 17 -10.81 -0.03 -12.28
N ILE A 18 -9.63 0.56 -12.09
CA ILE A 18 -8.37 -0.18 -11.92
C ILE A 18 -8.48 -1.11 -10.71
N LEU A 19 -8.85 -0.56 -9.55
CA LEU A 19 -8.98 -1.33 -8.32
C LEU A 19 -10.00 -2.46 -8.47
N THR A 20 -11.19 -2.16 -8.98
CA THR A 20 -12.23 -3.16 -9.24
C THR A 20 -11.72 -4.26 -10.17
N LYS A 21 -11.13 -3.88 -11.31
CA LYS A 21 -10.60 -4.84 -12.31
C LYS A 21 -9.53 -5.74 -11.71
N GLN A 22 -8.56 -5.19 -10.98
CA GLN A 22 -7.47 -5.99 -10.42
C GLN A 22 -7.95 -6.88 -9.27
N ARG A 23 -8.84 -6.38 -8.40
CA ARG A 23 -9.45 -7.18 -7.32
C ARG A 23 -10.29 -8.34 -7.86
N CYS A 24 -11.09 -8.10 -8.91
CA CYS A 24 -11.84 -9.17 -9.57
C CYS A 24 -10.89 -10.23 -10.14
N LYS A 25 -9.82 -9.84 -10.83
CA LYS A 25 -8.82 -10.81 -11.33
C LYS A 25 -8.17 -11.61 -10.21
N LEU A 26 -7.84 -10.96 -9.09
CA LEU A 26 -7.24 -11.59 -7.92
C LEU A 26 -8.16 -12.64 -7.28
N LEU A 27 -9.46 -12.34 -7.19
CA LEU A 27 -10.46 -13.27 -6.65
C LEU A 27 -10.74 -14.43 -7.62
N LEU A 28 -10.71 -14.16 -8.93
CA LEU A 28 -10.96 -15.16 -9.97
C LEU A 28 -9.76 -16.08 -10.24
N SER A 29 -8.54 -15.68 -9.88
CA SER A 29 -7.34 -16.51 -10.04
C SER A 29 -7.22 -17.64 -8.99
N ALA A 30 -8.22 -17.81 -8.14
CA ALA A 30 -8.27 -18.83 -7.08
C ALA A 30 -8.39 -20.26 -7.64
N GLY A 31 -7.24 -20.86 -7.96
CA GLY A 31 -7.12 -22.27 -8.31
C GLY A 31 -5.69 -22.81 -8.45
N GLY A 32 -4.69 -22.19 -7.81
CA GLY A 32 -3.28 -22.48 -8.09
C GLY A 32 -2.36 -22.43 -6.87
N GLY A 33 -2.78 -23.00 -5.74
CA GLY A 33 -1.85 -23.37 -4.68
C GLY A 33 -1.00 -24.56 -5.14
N ALA A 34 0.11 -24.31 -5.82
CA ALA A 34 1.25 -25.21 -5.90
C ALA A 34 2.45 -24.42 -6.44
N ILE A 35 3.29 -23.95 -5.52
CA ILE A 35 4.70 -23.71 -5.83
C ILE A 35 5.21 -25.07 -6.34
N ALA A 36 5.52 -25.16 -7.63
CA ALA A 36 5.92 -26.41 -8.26
C ALA A 36 7.19 -26.94 -7.58
N GLY A 37 7.00 -27.92 -6.69
CA GLY A 37 8.06 -28.74 -6.14
C GLY A 37 8.74 -29.51 -7.28
N THR A 38 10.04 -29.37 -7.35
CA THR A 38 10.95 -30.09 -8.23
C THR A 38 10.73 -31.61 -8.17
N SER A 39 10.43 -32.27 -9.29
CA SER A 39 11.00 -33.59 -9.64
C SER A 39 10.65 -34.08 -11.05
N SER A 40 11.67 -34.72 -11.65
CA SER A 40 11.67 -35.71 -12.74
C SER A 40 11.70 -35.21 -14.20
N GLY A 41 12.73 -35.69 -14.89
CA GLY A 41 13.02 -35.40 -16.28
C GLY A 41 12.17 -36.21 -17.27
N GLY A 42 12.18 -35.73 -18.51
CA GLY A 42 11.58 -36.39 -19.66
C GLY A 42 11.95 -35.61 -20.92
N SER A 43 12.83 -36.18 -21.73
CA SER A 43 13.26 -35.67 -23.03
C SER A 43 12.07 -35.54 -24.00
N GLY A 44 11.96 -34.41 -24.70
CA GLY A 44 10.95 -34.20 -25.74
C GLY A 44 11.30 -33.01 -26.62
N SER A 45 11.88 -33.31 -27.78
CA SER A 45 12.32 -32.38 -28.83
C SER A 45 11.15 -31.61 -29.46
N GLY A 46 11.35 -30.31 -29.73
CA GLY A 46 10.38 -29.47 -30.44
C GLY A 46 10.84 -28.01 -30.55
N ALA A 47 11.80 -27.77 -31.43
CA ALA A 47 12.35 -26.43 -31.71
C ALA A 47 11.34 -25.54 -32.44
N ILE A 48 11.16 -24.30 -31.95
CA ILE A 48 10.81 -23.14 -32.78
C ILE A 48 11.69 -21.98 -32.32
N ALA A 49 12.59 -21.56 -33.21
CA ALA A 49 13.49 -20.43 -33.00
C ALA A 49 12.79 -19.12 -33.37
N GLY A 50 12.96 -18.10 -32.51
CA GLY A 50 12.49 -16.74 -32.72
C GLY A 50 13.16 -15.75 -31.77
N ILE A 51 14.40 -15.40 -32.11
CA ILE A 51 15.12 -14.12 -31.89
C ILE A 51 14.79 -13.35 -30.60
N GLY A 52 15.74 -13.35 -29.66
CA GLY A 52 15.68 -12.59 -28.41
C GLY A 52 16.23 -11.16 -28.52
N ASP A 53 15.96 -10.37 -27.47
CA ASP A 53 16.93 -9.47 -26.85
C ASP A 53 16.46 -9.03 -25.45
N GLY A 54 17.29 -9.35 -24.45
CA GLY A 54 17.56 -8.54 -23.25
C GLY A 54 16.49 -8.37 -22.18
N ASP A 55 16.46 -9.30 -21.20
CA ASP A 55 16.69 -9.03 -19.76
C ASP A 55 16.07 -10.17 -18.94
N SER A 56 16.90 -11.16 -18.61
CA SER A 56 16.48 -12.36 -17.85
C SER A 56 17.45 -12.50 -16.68
N GLY A 57 17.25 -11.66 -15.66
CA GLY A 57 18.23 -11.48 -14.61
C GLY A 57 17.76 -10.95 -13.25
N ASP A 58 16.47 -10.94 -12.90
CA ASP A 58 16.01 -10.71 -11.49
C ASP A 58 14.55 -11.12 -11.19
N ASP A 59 13.86 -11.84 -12.10
CA ASP A 59 12.39 -11.97 -12.09
C ASP A 59 11.83 -12.77 -10.89
N SER A 60 12.64 -13.66 -10.29
CA SER A 60 12.19 -14.51 -9.16
C SER A 60 12.10 -13.77 -7.82
N SER A 61 12.74 -12.60 -7.67
CA SER A 61 12.76 -11.87 -6.38
C SER A 61 11.55 -10.96 -6.18
N ASP A 62 10.96 -10.54 -7.29
CA ASP A 62 9.75 -9.72 -7.37
C ASP A 62 8.48 -10.56 -7.13
N ASP A 63 8.56 -11.88 -7.31
CA ASP A 63 7.51 -12.84 -6.94
C ASP A 63 7.13 -12.76 -5.46
N PHE A 64 8.09 -12.54 -4.56
CA PHE A 64 7.81 -12.46 -3.12
C PHE A 64 7.06 -11.18 -2.75
N VAL A 65 7.39 -10.06 -3.40
CA VAL A 65 6.66 -8.80 -3.23
C VAL A 65 5.23 -8.97 -3.70
N ASP A 66 5.03 -9.52 -4.89
CA ASP A 66 3.70 -9.73 -5.45
C ASP A 66 2.89 -10.73 -4.63
N LEU A 67 3.51 -11.80 -4.14
CA LEU A 67 2.89 -12.75 -3.24
C LEU A 67 2.38 -12.05 -1.97
N ILE A 68 3.21 -11.26 -1.29
CA ILE A 68 2.80 -10.58 -0.06
C ILE A 68 1.64 -9.61 -0.33
N LEU A 69 1.76 -8.79 -1.38
CA LEU A 69 0.73 -7.83 -1.75
C LEU A 69 -0.58 -8.52 -2.13
N ASP A 70 -0.51 -9.63 -2.86
CA ASP A 70 -1.64 -10.49 -3.22
C ASP A 70 -2.34 -11.05 -1.96
N ARG A 71 -1.60 -11.69 -1.04
CA ARG A 71 -2.21 -12.28 0.16
C ARG A 71 -2.80 -11.21 1.07
N ALA A 72 -2.12 -10.08 1.23
CA ALA A 72 -2.63 -8.94 1.99
C ALA A 72 -3.91 -8.37 1.37
N GLU A 73 -3.97 -8.25 0.04
CA GLU A 73 -5.18 -7.82 -0.66
C GLU A 73 -6.34 -8.80 -0.47
N ARG A 74 -6.10 -10.10 -0.58
CA ARG A 74 -7.10 -11.14 -0.31
C ARG A 74 -7.66 -11.05 1.11
N VAL A 75 -6.81 -10.85 2.12
CA VAL A 75 -7.25 -10.66 3.51
C VAL A 75 -8.13 -9.40 3.66
N LYS A 76 -7.81 -8.31 2.96
CA LYS A 76 -8.67 -7.11 2.93
C LYS A 76 -10.01 -7.36 2.24
N LEU A 77 -10.07 -8.32 1.32
CA LEU A 77 -11.29 -8.72 0.60
C LEU A 77 -12.11 -9.79 1.32
N GLY A 78 -11.59 -10.39 2.40
CA GLY A 78 -12.34 -11.27 3.30
C GLY A 78 -11.72 -12.65 3.53
N ASP A 79 -10.59 -12.97 2.90
CA ASP A 79 -9.89 -14.23 3.16
C ASP A 79 -9.34 -14.27 4.60
N ARG A 80 -9.21 -15.49 5.14
CA ARG A 80 -8.73 -15.69 6.51
C ARG A 80 -7.21 -15.47 6.55
N PRO A 81 -6.70 -14.55 7.38
CA PRO A 81 -5.27 -14.24 7.41
C PRO A 81 -4.41 -15.42 7.90
N GLY A 82 -4.96 -16.28 8.77
CA GLY A 82 -4.27 -17.45 9.30
C GLY A 82 -3.83 -18.48 8.25
N GLU A 83 -4.47 -18.51 7.07
CA GLU A 83 -4.12 -19.44 5.99
C GLU A 83 -2.80 -19.08 5.29
N TRP A 84 -2.35 -17.83 5.43
CA TRP A 84 -1.23 -17.28 4.66
C TRP A 84 0.01 -16.97 5.50
N VAL A 85 -0.06 -17.14 6.83
CA VAL A 85 1.00 -16.78 7.78
C VAL A 85 2.37 -17.31 7.37
N ASP A 86 2.47 -18.62 7.15
CA ASP A 86 3.73 -19.29 6.84
C ASP A 86 4.35 -18.83 5.52
N GLU A 87 3.51 -18.65 4.50
CA GLU A 87 3.93 -18.22 3.16
C GLU A 87 4.41 -16.76 3.20
N VAL A 88 3.64 -15.89 3.85
CA VAL A 88 3.92 -14.46 3.97
C VAL A 88 5.13 -14.18 4.85
N ALA A 89 5.30 -14.92 5.96
CA ALA A 89 6.48 -14.78 6.82
C ALA A 89 7.77 -15.14 6.07
N ARG A 90 7.76 -16.25 5.32
CA ARG A 90 8.91 -16.65 4.49
C ARG A 90 9.19 -15.64 3.38
N ALA A 91 8.16 -15.16 2.69
CA ALA A 91 8.33 -14.15 1.64
C ALA A 91 8.87 -12.84 2.22
N ALA A 92 8.38 -12.39 3.38
CA ALA A 92 8.85 -11.18 4.04
C ALA A 92 10.33 -11.31 4.44
N GLU A 93 10.74 -12.48 4.94
CA GLU A 93 12.15 -12.78 5.20
C GLU A 93 13.01 -12.65 3.94
N GLN A 94 12.58 -13.21 2.80
CA GLN A 94 13.32 -13.12 1.53
C GLN A 94 13.46 -11.66 1.07
N VAL A 95 12.39 -10.86 1.16
CA VAL A 95 12.41 -9.42 0.84
C VAL A 95 13.37 -8.67 1.75
N LEU A 96 13.34 -8.91 3.06
CA LEU A 96 14.25 -8.30 4.03
C LEU A 96 15.71 -8.67 3.78
N GLN A 97 16.00 -9.96 3.55
CA GLN A 97 17.35 -10.44 3.25
C GLN A 97 17.88 -9.83 1.94
N ARG A 98 17.03 -9.70 0.92
CA ARG A 98 17.38 -9.02 -0.34
C ARG A 98 17.72 -7.56 -0.12
N CYS A 99 16.88 -6.83 0.62
CA CYS A 99 17.14 -5.42 0.97
C CYS A 99 18.46 -5.25 1.72
N ALA A 100 18.75 -6.14 2.67
CA ALA A 100 20.02 -6.16 3.41
C ALA A 100 21.23 -6.35 2.48
N LYS A 101 21.14 -7.29 1.54
CA LYS A 101 22.22 -7.57 0.57
C LYS A 101 22.44 -6.42 -0.40
N ARG A 102 21.35 -5.79 -0.87
CA ARG A 102 21.41 -4.70 -1.85
C ARG A 102 21.85 -3.37 -1.22
N GLY A 103 21.63 -3.17 0.07
CA GLY A 103 21.92 -1.91 0.77
C GLY A 103 20.93 -0.78 0.44
N SER A 104 19.87 -1.06 -0.33
CA SER A 104 18.83 -0.10 -0.68
C SER A 104 17.45 -0.76 -0.67
N THR A 105 16.40 0.02 -0.44
CA THR A 105 15.00 -0.43 -0.44
C THR A 105 14.23 0.28 -1.54
N SER A 106 13.45 -0.47 -2.31
CA SER A 106 12.51 0.12 -3.26
C SER A 106 11.20 0.43 -2.56
N TRP A 107 10.39 1.33 -3.13
CA TRP A 107 9.04 1.61 -2.63
C TRP A 107 8.17 0.35 -2.53
N LEU A 108 8.34 -0.61 -3.46
CA LEU A 108 7.60 -1.88 -3.44
C LEU A 108 8.03 -2.78 -2.27
N ASP A 109 9.31 -2.79 -1.90
CA ASP A 109 9.78 -3.51 -0.72
C ASP A 109 9.08 -2.97 0.54
N GLU A 110 9.04 -1.65 0.69
CA GLU A 110 8.41 -1.00 1.85
C GLU A 110 6.92 -1.36 1.95
N ARG A 111 6.22 -1.38 0.80
CA ARG A 111 4.80 -1.74 0.73
C ARG A 111 4.56 -3.21 1.02
N ALA A 112 5.42 -4.10 0.54
CA ALA A 112 5.36 -5.51 0.86
C ALA A 112 5.58 -5.73 2.37
N ILE A 113 6.63 -5.15 2.96
CA ILE A 113 6.92 -5.32 4.40
C ILE A 113 5.78 -4.76 5.28
N LEU A 114 5.23 -3.59 4.95
CA LEU A 114 4.05 -3.05 5.62
C LEU A 114 2.85 -4.02 5.53
N SER A 115 2.61 -4.57 4.34
CA SER A 115 1.48 -5.48 4.08
C SER A 115 1.65 -6.84 4.77
N ALA A 116 2.89 -7.34 4.86
CA ALA A 116 3.21 -8.54 5.63
C ALA A 116 2.94 -8.32 7.12
N GLY A 117 3.40 -7.20 7.69
CA GLY A 117 3.10 -6.85 9.08
C GLY A 117 1.60 -6.76 9.35
N MET A 118 0.84 -6.10 8.45
CA MET A 118 -0.62 -6.04 8.51
C MET A 118 -1.29 -7.42 8.52
N LEU A 119 -0.84 -8.31 7.64
CA LEU A 119 -1.39 -9.66 7.56
C LEU A 119 -1.07 -10.47 8.82
N LEU A 120 0.17 -10.44 9.30
CA LEU A 120 0.59 -11.16 10.51
C LEU A 120 -0.16 -10.65 11.75
N HIS A 121 -0.32 -9.33 11.88
CA HIS A 121 -1.14 -8.74 12.94
C HIS A 121 -2.58 -9.28 12.90
N ARG A 122 -3.21 -9.26 11.73
CA ARG A 122 -4.58 -9.76 11.50
C ARG A 122 -4.73 -11.25 11.75
N ALA A 123 -3.67 -12.03 11.55
CA ALA A 123 -3.64 -13.45 11.87
C ALA A 123 -3.49 -13.72 13.39
N GLY A 124 -3.24 -12.69 14.21
CA GLY A 124 -2.89 -12.85 15.62
C GLY A 124 -1.44 -13.25 15.84
N GLU A 125 -0.59 -13.22 14.80
CA GLU A 125 0.83 -13.57 14.86
C GLU A 125 1.69 -12.39 15.32
N VAL A 126 1.50 -12.02 16.58
CA VAL A 126 2.17 -10.86 17.21
C VAL A 126 3.69 -11.01 17.17
N ARG A 127 4.21 -12.22 17.42
CA ARG A 127 5.66 -12.45 17.43
C ARG A 127 6.26 -12.30 16.03
N GLY A 128 5.62 -12.90 15.02
CA GLY A 128 6.06 -12.78 13.63
C GLY A 128 6.03 -11.34 13.14
N GLN A 129 4.95 -10.61 13.45
CA GLN A 129 4.85 -9.17 13.15
C GLN A 129 6.02 -8.38 13.77
N GLN A 130 6.29 -8.57 15.06
CA GLN A 130 7.39 -7.88 15.76
C GLN A 130 8.77 -8.25 15.22
N ASP A 131 8.97 -9.50 14.77
CA ASP A 131 10.22 -9.92 14.15
C ASP A 131 10.44 -9.18 12.81
N VAL A 132 9.40 -9.05 11.99
CA VAL A 132 9.42 -8.26 10.74
C VAL A 132 9.70 -6.79 11.01
N GLU A 133 8.99 -6.17 11.96
CA GLU A 133 9.19 -4.76 12.33
C GLU A 133 10.60 -4.48 12.85
N ARG A 134 11.15 -5.38 13.69
CA ARG A 134 12.52 -5.26 14.19
C ARG A 134 13.55 -5.41 13.07
N ALA A 135 13.36 -6.36 12.16
CA ALA A 135 14.26 -6.53 11.02
C ALA A 135 14.23 -5.30 10.10
N TRP A 136 13.03 -4.77 9.83
CA TRP A 136 12.84 -3.57 9.02
C TRP A 136 13.48 -2.33 9.67
N SER A 137 13.26 -2.13 10.96
CA SER A 137 13.85 -1.01 11.71
C SER A 137 15.38 -1.03 11.69
N ARG A 138 16.01 -2.22 11.70
CA ARG A 138 17.47 -2.35 11.58
C ARG A 138 17.96 -1.90 10.20
N LEU A 139 17.25 -2.26 9.13
CA LEU A 139 17.58 -1.85 7.76
C LEU A 139 17.45 -0.33 7.57
N LEU A 140 16.40 0.27 8.12
CA LEU A 140 16.24 1.72 8.09
C LEU A 140 17.29 2.43 8.97
N GLY A 141 17.58 1.88 10.15
CA GLY A 141 18.59 2.43 11.07
C GLY A 141 20.01 2.41 10.49
N SER A 142 20.40 1.35 9.77
CA SER A 142 21.67 1.32 9.05
C SER A 142 21.73 2.37 7.94
N ARG A 143 20.60 2.62 7.26
CA ARG A 143 20.52 3.69 6.24
C ARG A 143 20.62 5.09 6.83
N VAL A 144 19.97 5.39 7.96
CA VAL A 144 20.06 6.73 8.59
C VAL A 144 21.49 7.04 9.01
N ALA A 145 22.27 6.04 9.46
CA ALA A 145 23.69 6.20 9.75
C ALA A 145 24.53 6.52 8.50
N GLU A 146 24.17 5.96 7.33
CA GLU A 146 24.84 6.25 6.04
C GLU A 146 24.36 7.58 5.41
N THR A 147 23.08 7.92 5.57
CA THR A 147 22.43 9.09 4.95
C THR A 147 22.57 10.35 5.80
N ALA A 148 22.93 10.24 7.09
CA ALA A 148 23.34 11.39 7.91
C ALA A 148 24.60 12.09 7.34
N SER A 149 25.32 11.45 6.42
CA SER A 149 26.41 12.05 5.63
C SER A 149 25.91 12.73 4.33
N ALA A 150 24.65 12.54 3.93
CA ALA A 150 24.11 12.97 2.63
C ALA A 150 22.64 13.43 2.71
N ARG A 151 22.44 14.62 3.29
CA ARG A 151 21.31 15.57 3.11
C ARG A 151 19.87 15.12 3.43
N VAL A 152 19.17 16.14 3.96
CA VAL A 152 17.75 16.28 4.25
C VAL A 152 16.96 16.50 2.94
N ASP A 153 15.74 15.95 2.91
CA ASP A 153 14.65 16.09 1.93
C ASP A 153 14.76 15.33 0.59
N GLY A 154 13.79 14.43 0.32
CA GLY A 154 13.32 14.29 -1.08
C GLY A 154 12.87 12.95 -1.66
N GLU A 155 12.63 11.85 -0.94
CA GLU A 155 12.19 10.58 -1.57
C GLU A 155 10.69 10.22 -1.43
N ILE A 156 9.84 11.13 -0.99
CA ILE A 156 8.36 11.01 -1.14
C ILE A 156 7.91 11.50 -2.54
N ASN A 157 8.80 12.13 -3.32
CA ASN A 157 8.45 12.86 -4.56
C ASN A 157 8.65 12.11 -5.89
N SER A 158 9.21 10.90 -5.95
CA SER A 158 9.59 10.31 -7.24
C SER A 158 8.48 9.54 -7.98
N VAL A 159 7.33 9.28 -7.34
CA VAL A 159 6.26 8.50 -7.96
C VAL A 159 5.00 9.36 -8.13
N GLY A 160 4.96 10.21 -9.16
CA GLY A 160 3.78 11.01 -9.56
C GLY A 160 2.54 10.14 -9.86
N ARG A 161 1.33 10.74 -9.90
CA ARG A 161 0.06 10.02 -10.17
C ARG A 161 0.08 9.22 -11.49
N GLU A 162 0.89 9.66 -12.44
CA GLU A 162 1.08 9.04 -13.76
C GLU A 162 1.85 7.71 -13.69
N ALA A 163 2.48 7.40 -12.56
CA ALA A 163 3.23 6.16 -12.41
C ALA A 163 2.36 4.90 -12.34
N VAL A 164 1.04 5.02 -12.19
CA VAL A 164 0.12 3.87 -12.16
C VAL A 164 0.27 2.95 -13.37
N GLU A 165 0.59 3.52 -14.53
CA GLU A 165 0.78 2.79 -15.79
C GLU A 165 2.04 1.92 -15.80
N LYS A 166 3.01 2.22 -14.92
CA LYS A 166 4.24 1.43 -14.75
C LYS A 166 4.00 0.15 -13.95
N TYR A 167 2.89 0.06 -13.24
CA TYR A 167 2.56 -1.08 -12.40
C TYR A 167 1.52 -1.95 -13.08
N SER A 168 1.42 -3.22 -12.65
CA SER A 168 0.31 -4.10 -13.02
C SER A 168 -0.18 -4.90 -11.79
N GLY A 169 -1.34 -5.54 -11.91
CA GLY A 169 -1.87 -6.46 -10.88
C GLY A 169 -1.96 -5.83 -9.49
N VAL A 170 -1.42 -6.53 -8.49
CA VAL A 170 -1.45 -6.13 -7.07
C VAL A 170 -0.58 -4.90 -6.79
N ARG A 171 0.45 -4.64 -7.59
CA ARG A 171 1.28 -3.42 -7.49
C ARG A 171 0.47 -2.18 -7.84
N GLN A 172 -0.42 -2.25 -8.83
CA GLN A 172 -1.34 -1.14 -9.14
C GLN A 172 -2.27 -0.85 -7.96
N ILE A 173 -2.76 -1.88 -7.28
CA ILE A 173 -3.64 -1.71 -6.11
C ILE A 173 -2.87 -0.98 -4.99
N ALA A 174 -1.71 -1.51 -4.61
CA ALA A 174 -0.86 -0.90 -3.57
C ALA A 174 -0.50 0.55 -3.92
N TRP A 175 -0.24 0.83 -5.19
CA TRP A 175 0.09 2.16 -5.66
C TRP A 175 -1.10 3.12 -5.52
N VAL A 176 -2.30 2.76 -5.97
CA VAL A 176 -3.49 3.61 -5.86
C VAL A 176 -3.81 3.89 -4.39
N GLU A 177 -3.80 2.86 -3.53
CA GLU A 177 -4.08 3.03 -2.11
C GLU A 177 -3.07 3.95 -1.41
N SER A 178 -1.80 3.92 -1.81
CA SER A 178 -0.76 4.80 -1.24
C SER A 178 -0.97 6.28 -1.54
N GLN A 179 -1.74 6.61 -2.59
CA GLN A 179 -2.11 7.99 -2.89
C GLN A 179 -3.22 8.50 -1.97
N LEU A 180 -3.96 7.58 -1.34
CA LEU A 180 -5.11 7.85 -0.48
C LEU A 180 -4.73 7.83 1.00
N VAL A 181 -3.83 6.94 1.41
CA VAL A 181 -3.38 6.79 2.79
C VAL A 181 -1.91 6.38 2.84
N ALA A 182 -1.15 6.98 3.76
CA ALA A 182 0.19 6.52 4.11
C ALA A 182 0.48 6.73 5.60
N GLN A 183 1.42 5.97 6.15
CA GLN A 183 1.98 6.27 7.47
C GLN A 183 3.20 7.18 7.30
N ARG A 184 3.27 8.24 8.12
CA ARG A 184 4.47 9.04 8.28
C ARG A 184 5.50 8.32 9.14
N HIS A 185 6.74 8.80 9.09
CA HIS A 185 7.85 8.27 9.89
C HIS A 185 7.63 8.41 11.41
N ASP A 186 6.84 9.40 11.83
CA ASP A 186 6.44 9.63 13.23
C ASP A 186 5.21 8.81 13.64
N GLY A 187 4.75 7.90 12.79
CA GLY A 187 3.65 6.98 13.07
C GLY A 187 2.25 7.52 12.76
N VAL A 188 2.12 8.81 12.40
CA VAL A 188 0.85 9.45 12.06
C VAL A 188 0.29 8.90 10.75
N ILE A 189 -1.02 8.59 10.72
CA ILE A 189 -1.75 8.18 9.53
C ILE A 189 -2.12 9.43 8.73
N GLU A 190 -1.56 9.57 7.55
CA GLU A 190 -1.78 10.69 6.64
C GLU A 190 -2.84 10.31 5.59
N ILE A 191 -3.97 11.01 5.63
CA ILE A 191 -5.04 10.90 4.63
C ILE A 191 -4.73 11.84 3.47
N CYS A 192 -4.81 11.31 2.25
CA CYS A 192 -4.43 11.99 1.02
C CYS A 192 -3.09 12.71 1.18
N PRO A 193 -1.98 11.99 1.40
CA PRO A 193 -0.66 12.57 1.71
C PRO A 193 -0.12 13.53 0.65
N ARG A 194 -0.75 13.56 -0.54
CA ARG A 194 -0.41 14.44 -1.67
C ARG A 194 -1.54 15.41 -2.03
N GLY A 195 -2.50 15.57 -1.12
CA GLY A 195 -3.69 16.39 -1.30
C GLY A 195 -4.74 15.76 -2.19
N ILE A 196 -5.88 16.44 -2.26
CA ILE A 196 -6.96 16.13 -3.20
C ILE A 196 -6.67 16.88 -4.50
N VAL A 197 -6.77 16.22 -5.66
CA VAL A 197 -6.61 16.92 -6.94
C VAL A 197 -7.79 17.85 -7.18
N ALA A 198 -7.52 18.97 -7.84
CA ALA A 198 -8.52 19.97 -8.19
C ALA A 198 -9.75 19.37 -8.91
N GLY A 199 -9.56 18.37 -9.77
CA GLY A 199 -10.66 17.70 -10.48
C GLY A 199 -11.64 16.93 -9.58
N TRP A 200 -11.35 16.76 -8.28
CA TRP A 200 -12.24 16.13 -7.31
C TRP A 200 -12.99 17.15 -6.44
N LEU A 201 -12.76 18.45 -6.64
CA LEU A 201 -13.48 19.50 -5.93
C LEU A 201 -14.99 19.35 -6.14
N GLY A 202 -15.74 19.34 -5.04
CA GLY A 202 -17.20 19.16 -5.06
C GLY A 202 -17.68 17.72 -5.28
N ALA A 203 -16.77 16.78 -5.64
CA ALA A 203 -17.11 15.38 -5.81
C ALA A 203 -16.87 14.60 -4.51
N ASN A 204 -17.95 14.13 -3.89
CA ASN A 204 -17.89 13.30 -2.69
C ASN A 204 -17.21 11.96 -3.02
N PHE A 205 -16.40 11.43 -2.09
CA PHE A 205 -15.76 10.14 -2.27
C PHE A 205 -15.55 9.42 -0.93
N GLU A 206 -15.34 8.10 -0.99
CA GLU A 206 -15.15 7.26 0.20
C GLU A 206 -14.20 6.11 -0.06
N CYS A 207 -13.44 5.76 0.97
CA CYS A 207 -12.46 4.69 0.99
C CYS A 207 -12.69 3.84 2.23
N HIS A 208 -12.63 2.52 2.09
CA HIS A 208 -12.88 1.58 3.16
C HIS A 208 -11.71 0.62 3.31
N ARG A 209 -11.27 0.43 4.57
CA ARG A 209 -10.28 -0.58 4.98
C ARG A 209 -8.95 -0.51 4.20
N LEU A 210 -8.41 0.70 4.04
CA LEU A 210 -7.06 0.88 3.48
C LEU A 210 -5.99 0.60 4.53
N VAL A 211 -4.83 0.08 4.12
CA VAL A 211 -3.70 -0.18 5.03
C VAL A 211 -3.09 1.13 5.49
N ALA A 212 -3.24 1.45 6.78
CA ALA A 212 -2.73 2.67 7.39
C ALA A 212 -1.42 2.45 8.14
N SER A 213 -1.24 1.28 8.76
CA SER A 213 0.01 0.80 9.37
C SER A 213 -0.01 -0.73 9.43
N THR A 214 0.98 -1.34 10.08
CA THR A 214 1.00 -2.79 10.35
C THR A 214 -0.14 -3.24 11.28
N GLU A 215 -0.74 -2.33 12.06
CA GLU A 215 -1.79 -2.68 13.02
C GLU A 215 -3.14 -2.04 12.69
N HIS A 216 -3.14 -1.06 11.79
CA HIS A 216 -4.30 -0.22 11.55
C HIS A 216 -4.80 -0.30 10.11
N LEU A 217 -6.12 -0.44 9.96
CA LEU A 217 -6.82 -0.06 8.73
C LEU A 217 -7.59 1.23 8.96
N ILE A 218 -7.76 2.00 7.90
CA ILE A 218 -8.57 3.22 7.93
C ILE A 218 -9.65 3.18 6.87
N SER A 219 -10.82 3.68 7.25
CA SER A 219 -11.88 4.07 6.32
C SER A 219 -12.11 5.57 6.47
N PHE A 220 -12.33 6.27 5.37
CA PHE A 220 -12.62 7.70 5.42
C PHE A 220 -13.52 8.12 4.26
N ALA A 221 -14.23 9.21 4.44
CA ALA A 221 -15.06 9.82 3.41
C ALA A 221 -14.82 11.34 3.39
N VAL A 222 -14.92 11.90 2.19
CA VAL A 222 -14.90 13.35 1.96
C VAL A 222 -16.26 13.78 1.44
N ARG A 223 -16.83 14.78 2.10
CA ARG A 223 -18.10 15.43 1.75
C ARG A 223 -17.88 16.93 1.60
N TRP A 224 -18.43 17.57 0.57
CA TRP A 224 -18.12 18.98 0.29
C TRP A 224 -19.16 19.95 0.88
N HIS A 225 -18.66 21.01 1.52
CA HIS A 225 -19.42 22.17 1.97
C HIS A 225 -18.84 23.44 1.32
N GLY A 226 -19.26 23.71 0.08
CA GLY A 226 -18.60 24.69 -0.78
C GLY A 226 -17.19 24.20 -1.16
N GLU A 227 -16.18 25.05 -0.97
CA GLU A 227 -14.77 24.69 -1.24
C GLU A 227 -14.10 23.93 -0.09
N LYS A 228 -14.80 23.77 1.05
CA LYS A 228 -14.28 23.11 2.25
C LYS A 228 -14.71 21.64 2.30
N PRO A 229 -13.76 20.68 2.34
CA PRO A 229 -14.09 19.28 2.52
C PRO A 229 -14.32 18.96 4.01
N ALA A 230 -15.48 18.38 4.32
CA ALA A 230 -15.72 17.64 5.55
C ALA A 230 -15.11 16.24 5.42
N LEU A 231 -14.20 15.92 6.33
CA LEU A 231 -13.52 14.64 6.43
C LEU A 231 -14.16 13.82 7.56
N LEU A 232 -14.59 12.61 7.26
CA LEU A 232 -15.05 11.61 8.21
C LEU A 232 -14.07 10.45 8.20
N TRP A 233 -13.70 9.91 9.36
CA TRP A 233 -12.77 8.78 9.44
C TRP A 233 -13.13 7.78 10.53
N GLU A 234 -12.67 6.55 10.32
CA GLU A 234 -12.70 5.45 11.27
C GLU A 234 -11.44 4.62 11.11
N VAL A 235 -10.72 4.42 12.21
CA VAL A 235 -9.52 3.58 12.31
C VAL A 235 -9.87 2.29 13.06
N GLU A 236 -9.53 1.16 12.45
CA GLU A 236 -9.61 -0.18 13.04
C GLU A 236 -8.21 -0.61 13.47
N GLY A 237 -8.02 -0.95 14.74
CA GLY A 237 -6.74 -1.40 15.30
C GLY A 237 -6.63 -1.08 16.79
N PRO A 238 -5.45 -1.25 17.41
CA PRO A 238 -5.16 -0.77 18.75
C PRO A 238 -5.46 0.74 18.94
N ALA A 239 -5.69 1.17 20.18
CA ALA A 239 -5.87 2.59 20.47
C ALA A 239 -4.54 3.36 20.37
N GLY A 240 -4.62 4.66 20.11
CA GLY A 240 -3.45 5.56 20.10
C GLY A 240 -2.96 5.95 18.71
N ALA A 241 -3.61 5.48 17.64
CA ALA A 241 -3.36 5.99 16.30
C ALA A 241 -3.75 7.48 16.20
N CYS A 242 -2.93 8.24 15.47
CA CYS A 242 -3.20 9.64 15.16
C CYS A 242 -3.42 9.81 13.66
N VAL A 243 -4.32 10.72 13.29
CA VAL A 243 -4.73 10.99 11.91
C VAL A 243 -4.43 12.45 11.58
N ALA A 244 -3.90 12.69 10.38
CA ALA A 244 -3.68 14.01 9.82
C ALA A 244 -4.05 14.03 8.33
N ALA A 245 -4.23 15.24 7.78
CA ALA A 245 -4.47 15.49 6.37
C ALA A 245 -3.72 16.76 5.94
N SER A 246 -2.44 16.81 6.27
CA SER A 246 -1.53 17.97 6.22
C SER A 246 -1.42 18.60 4.82
N ALA A 247 -1.61 17.80 3.78
CA ALA A 247 -1.61 18.28 2.39
C ALA A 247 -2.90 19.01 2.00
N ILE A 248 -3.97 18.86 2.78
CA ILE A 248 -5.27 19.53 2.62
C ILE A 248 -5.42 20.65 3.65
N ASP A 249 -5.08 20.36 4.90
CA ASP A 249 -5.13 21.27 6.04
C ASP A 249 -3.96 20.96 6.97
N ARG A 250 -2.98 21.87 7.02
CA ARG A 250 -1.74 21.71 7.80
C ARG A 250 -1.97 21.70 9.31
N GLU A 251 -3.07 22.26 9.78
CA GLU A 251 -3.39 22.36 11.20
C GLU A 251 -4.23 21.17 11.68
N PHE A 252 -4.84 20.41 10.74
CA PHE A 252 -5.65 19.27 11.10
C PHE A 252 -4.81 18.09 11.64
N PHE A 253 -5.12 17.72 12.88
CA PHE A 253 -4.59 16.56 13.56
C PHE A 253 -5.66 16.02 14.53
N SER A 254 -5.75 14.71 14.68
CA SER A 254 -6.64 14.06 15.64
C SER A 254 -6.05 12.78 16.22
N SER A 255 -6.29 12.54 17.51
CA SER A 255 -6.01 11.26 18.19
C SER A 255 -7.27 10.39 18.34
N GLU A 256 -8.41 10.86 17.83
CA GLU A 256 -9.67 10.10 17.91
C GLU A 256 -9.69 8.99 16.87
N MET A 257 -10.01 7.76 17.30
CA MET A 257 -10.11 6.61 16.40
C MET A 257 -11.27 6.74 15.40
N ARG A 258 -12.25 7.59 15.68
CA ARG A 258 -13.37 7.93 14.80
C ARG A 258 -13.71 9.39 14.96
N GLY A 259 -14.07 10.07 13.88
CA GLY A 259 -14.51 11.45 13.98
C GLY A 259 -14.91 12.06 12.65
N GLU A 260 -15.31 13.32 12.75
CA GLU A 260 -15.61 14.19 11.62
C GLU A 260 -15.04 15.58 11.87
N THR A 261 -14.58 16.24 10.82
CA THR A 261 -14.11 17.62 10.87
C THR A 261 -14.36 18.33 9.56
N LEU A 262 -14.48 19.65 9.58
CA LEU A 262 -14.46 20.48 8.38
C LEU A 262 -13.04 21.04 8.20
N LEU A 263 -12.35 20.64 7.14
CA LEU A 263 -10.99 21.07 6.84
C LEU A 263 -10.97 22.49 6.26
N ALA A 264 -9.82 23.17 6.37
CA ALA A 264 -9.59 24.48 5.79
C ALA A 264 -9.88 24.53 4.27
N GLY A 265 -9.66 23.41 3.56
CA GLY A 265 -9.92 23.26 2.13
C GLY A 265 -8.83 23.84 1.24
N PHE A 266 -9.11 23.97 -0.06
CA PHE A 266 -8.19 24.62 -0.98
C PHE A 266 -8.13 26.12 -0.66
N THR A 267 -6.96 26.65 -0.31
CA THR A 267 -6.78 28.09 -0.19
C THR A 267 -6.96 28.76 -1.56
N ALA A 268 -7.46 30.00 -1.61
CA ALA A 268 -7.78 30.72 -2.86
C ALA A 268 -6.67 30.73 -3.93
N GLU A 269 -5.40 30.64 -3.55
CA GLU A 269 -4.26 30.51 -4.47
C GLU A 269 -4.29 29.20 -5.28
N GLN A 270 -4.77 28.09 -4.69
CA GLN A 270 -4.94 26.81 -5.37
C GLN A 270 -6.18 26.82 -6.29
N SER A 271 -7.23 27.56 -5.95
CA SER A 271 -8.42 27.73 -6.81
C SER A 271 -8.14 28.56 -8.07
N ALA A 272 -7.14 29.45 -8.03
CA ALA A 272 -6.75 30.30 -9.17
C ALA A 272 -5.98 29.54 -10.27
N LEU A 273 -5.32 28.42 -9.92
CA LEU A 273 -4.62 27.53 -10.86
C LEU A 273 -5.55 26.55 -11.59
N VAL A 274 -6.84 26.56 -11.26
CA VAL A 274 -7.86 25.62 -11.77
C VAL A 274 -8.80 26.29 -12.79
N LYS A 275 -8.70 27.61 -12.98
CA LYS A 275 -9.42 28.38 -14.01
C LYS A 275 -8.51 28.71 -15.18
#